data_AF-A0A7L3PTU3-F1
#
_entry.id   AF-A0A7L3PTU3-F1
#
_cell.length_a   1.000
_cell.length_b   1.000
_cell.length_c   1.000
_cell.angle_alpha   90.00
_cell.angle_beta   90.00
_cell.angle_gamma   90.00
#
_symmetry.space_group_name_H-M   'P 1'
#
loop_
_entity.id
_entity.type
_entity.pdbx_description
1 polymer ?
#
loop_
_entity_poly.entity_id
_entity_poly.type
_entity_poly.pdbx_seq_one_letter_code
_entity_poly.pdbx_strand_id
1 'polypeptide(L)'
;EVRRPAQATPDPVPEGKRTKIINPFWAVFSRVSRRPFRDRVIHLLALKNYKKPELLAHLQRDGIMPEDRDSLGKILHQVANMNGKDNSFSLKEDRFKDIQKDWPGYSEVDRQALEIILAR
;
A
#
# COMPACT_ATOMS: atom_id res chain seq x y z
N GLU A 1 -0.95 -8.45 78.53
CA GLU A 1 -0.43 -9.43 77.56
C GLU A 1 -0.98 -9.06 76.19
N VAL A 2 -0.13 -8.57 75.27
CA VAL A 2 -0.56 -8.16 73.91
C VAL A 2 0.39 -8.83 72.92
N ARG A 3 -0.13 -9.81 72.18
CA ARG A 3 0.60 -10.55 71.14
C ARG A 3 0.50 -9.79 69.81
N ARG A 4 1.66 -9.49 69.22
CA ARG A 4 1.89 -9.05 67.82
C ARG A 4 1.59 -10.22 66.83
N PRO A 5 1.68 -10.13 65.47
CA PRO A 5 2.28 -9.06 64.64
C PRO A 5 1.63 -8.74 63.25
N ALA A 6 2.07 -7.58 62.71
CA ALA A 6 2.40 -7.23 61.32
C ALA A 6 1.57 -7.80 60.14
N GLN A 7 0.80 -6.93 59.49
CA GLN A 7 0.36 -7.12 58.10
C GLN A 7 1.30 -6.35 57.18
N ALA A 8 2.06 -7.11 56.39
CA ALA A 8 2.82 -6.64 55.25
C ALA A 8 1.88 -6.45 54.06
N THR A 9 2.08 -5.36 53.31
CA THR A 9 2.33 -5.43 51.85
C THR A 9 2.89 -4.08 51.36
N PRO A 10 3.98 -4.10 50.59
CA PRO A 10 4.50 -2.95 49.88
C PRO A 10 3.92 -2.81 48.47
N ASP A 11 4.12 -1.60 47.93
CA ASP A 11 4.14 -1.16 46.54
C ASP A 11 2.84 -0.74 45.80
N PRO A 12 2.75 0.54 45.37
CA PRO A 12 1.87 0.95 44.30
C PRO A 12 2.46 0.46 42.97
N VAL A 13 1.75 -0.46 42.29
CA VAL A 13 2.11 -0.85 40.93
C VAL A 13 2.01 0.38 40.01
N PRO A 14 3.05 0.74 39.24
CA PRO A 14 2.92 1.78 38.24
C PRO A 14 2.06 1.23 37.11
N GLU A 15 0.85 1.80 36.94
CA GLU A 15 -0.03 1.48 35.82
C GLU A 15 0.74 1.70 34.52
N GLY A 16 1.08 0.56 33.91
CA GLY A 16 1.81 0.46 32.68
C GLY A 16 1.13 1.28 31.60
N LYS A 17 1.84 2.31 31.16
CA LYS A 17 1.70 3.01 29.89
C LYS A 17 1.00 2.09 28.89
N ARG A 18 -0.25 2.41 28.58
CA ARG A 18 -1.08 1.79 27.53
C ARG A 18 -0.21 1.69 26.28
N THR A 19 0.41 0.53 26.11
CA THR A 19 1.27 0.23 24.98
C THR A 19 0.33 0.23 23.79
N LYS A 20 0.48 1.24 22.93
CA LYS A 20 -0.06 1.16 21.58
C LYS A 20 0.49 -0.15 21.04
N ILE A 21 -0.38 -1.15 20.86
CA ILE A 21 -0.03 -2.38 20.17
C ILE A 21 0.33 -1.89 18.76
N ILE A 22 1.62 -1.66 18.52
CA ILE A 22 2.15 -1.30 17.23
C ILE A 22 1.93 -2.57 16.41
N ASN A 23 0.79 -2.64 15.73
CA ASN A 23 0.43 -3.76 14.88
C ASN A 23 1.61 -3.98 13.92
N PRO A 24 2.37 -5.08 14.02
CA PRO A 24 3.63 -5.23 13.29
C PRO A 24 3.40 -5.55 11.81
N PHE A 25 2.14 -5.61 11.36
CA PHE A 25 1.78 -5.95 9.99
C PHE A 25 2.43 -5.03 8.96
N TRP A 26 2.76 -3.79 9.32
CA TRP A 26 3.43 -2.86 8.41
C TRP A 26 4.94 -3.04 8.26
N ALA A 27 5.58 -3.76 9.18
CA ALA A 27 7.02 -3.99 9.13
C ALA A 27 7.42 -5.04 8.07
N VAL A 28 6.46 -5.79 7.53
CA VAL A 28 6.67 -6.81 6.48
C VAL A 28 6.22 -6.32 5.09
N PHE A 29 5.70 -5.09 4.99
CA PHE A 29 5.26 -4.52 3.73
C PHE A 29 6.44 -4.34 2.77
N SER A 30 6.32 -4.96 1.59
CA SER A 30 7.21 -4.77 0.44
C SER A 30 7.55 -3.29 0.24
N ARG A 31 8.74 -3.00 -0.30
CA ARG A 31 9.13 -1.61 -0.65
C ARG A 31 8.09 -0.91 -1.54
N VAL A 32 7.27 -1.69 -2.26
CA VAL A 32 6.12 -1.25 -3.07
C VAL A 32 4.92 -0.91 -2.19
N SER A 33 4.54 -1.73 -1.21
CA SER A 33 3.40 -1.44 -0.32
C SER A 33 3.64 -0.29 0.65
N ARG A 34 4.90 0.08 0.91
CA ARG A 34 5.25 1.34 1.61
C ARG A 34 5.00 2.60 0.77
N ARG A 35 4.72 2.46 -0.53
CA ARG A 35 4.40 3.58 -1.41
C ARG A 35 2.89 3.89 -1.35
N PRO A 36 2.51 5.16 -1.53
CA PRO A 36 1.10 5.55 -1.61
C PRO A 36 0.34 4.70 -2.63
N PHE A 37 -0.89 4.32 -2.27
CA PHE A 37 -1.69 3.40 -3.07
C PHE A 37 -1.96 3.91 -4.49
N ARG A 38 -2.16 5.23 -4.63
CA ARG A 38 -2.31 5.90 -5.91
C ARG A 38 -1.09 5.69 -6.82
N ASP A 39 0.12 5.91 -6.32
CA ASP A 39 1.34 5.67 -7.08
C ASP A 39 1.44 4.21 -7.49
N ARG A 40 1.14 3.27 -6.59
CA ARG A 40 1.16 1.83 -6.93
C ARG A 40 0.27 1.52 -8.15
N VAL A 41 -0.91 2.10 -8.21
CA VAL A 41 -1.83 1.96 -9.36
C VAL A 41 -1.25 2.62 -10.63
N ILE A 42 -0.73 3.84 -10.52
CA ILE A 42 -0.10 4.55 -11.65
C ILE A 42 1.03 3.71 -12.24
N HIS A 43 1.91 3.20 -11.40
CA HIS A 43 3.09 2.46 -11.82
C HIS A 43 2.74 1.13 -12.50
N LEU A 44 1.68 0.46 -12.06
CA LEU A 44 1.17 -0.75 -12.73
C LEU A 44 0.59 -0.41 -14.11
N LEU A 45 -0.26 0.62 -14.18
CA LEU A 45 -0.91 1.02 -15.43
C LEU A 45 0.06 1.62 -16.45
N ALA A 46 1.20 2.14 -15.98
CA ALA A 46 2.25 2.67 -16.83
C ALA A 46 2.91 1.58 -17.69
N LEU A 47 2.98 0.34 -17.20
CA LEU A 47 3.56 -0.79 -17.92
C LEU A 47 2.61 -1.36 -18.96
N LYS A 48 1.34 -1.55 -18.56
CA LYS A 48 0.31 -2.09 -19.44
C LYS A 48 -1.09 -1.74 -18.97
N ASN A 49 -2.04 -2.02 -19.85
CA ASN A 49 -3.44 -1.85 -19.59
C ASN A 49 -3.90 -3.00 -18.68
N TYR A 50 -4.53 -2.70 -17.54
CA TYR A 50 -5.00 -3.72 -16.60
C TYR A 50 -6.52 -3.72 -16.45
N LYS A 51 -7.13 -4.88 -16.24
CA LYS A 51 -8.53 -4.98 -15.82
C LYS A 51 -8.63 -4.78 -14.31
N LYS A 52 -9.74 -4.24 -13.81
CA LYS A 52 -9.98 -4.05 -12.36
C LYS A 52 -9.71 -5.31 -11.51
N PRO A 53 -10.25 -6.51 -11.84
CA PRO A 53 -9.97 -7.71 -11.03
C PRO A 53 -8.50 -8.14 -11.08
N GLU A 54 -7.85 -8.07 -12.24
CA GLU A 54 -6.43 -8.39 -12.42
C GLU A 54 -5.53 -7.46 -11.60
N LEU A 55 -5.84 -6.16 -11.65
CA LEU A 55 -5.11 -5.15 -10.89
C LEU A 55 -5.28 -5.36 -9.39
N LEU A 56 -6.50 -5.65 -8.95
CA LEU A 56 -6.80 -5.94 -7.55
C LEU A 56 -6.04 -7.19 -7.06
N ALA A 57 -6.03 -8.27 -7.84
CA ALA A 57 -5.30 -9.49 -7.50
C ALA A 57 -3.78 -9.26 -7.41
N HIS A 58 -3.24 -8.39 -8.27
CA HIS A 58 -1.83 -7.99 -8.20
C HIS A 58 -1.54 -7.19 -6.92
N LEU A 59 -2.36 -6.17 -6.64
CA LEU A 59 -2.22 -5.33 -5.44
C LEU A 59 -2.42 -6.14 -4.15
N GLN A 60 -3.30 -7.14 -4.15
CA GLN A 60 -3.52 -8.03 -3.02
C GLN A 60 -2.30 -8.89 -2.70
N ARG A 61 -1.60 -9.40 -3.72
CA ARG A 61 -0.33 -10.11 -3.52
C ARG A 61 0.76 -9.21 -2.96
N ASP A 62 0.76 -7.93 -3.33
CA ASP A 62 1.70 -6.94 -2.80
C ASP A 62 1.34 -6.42 -1.38
N GLY A 63 0.22 -6.86 -0.81
CA GLY A 63 -0.25 -6.38 0.50
C GLY A 63 -1.00 -5.04 0.39
N ILE A 64 -2.13 -5.03 -0.32
CA ILE A 64 -3.10 -3.93 -0.27
C ILE A 64 -3.91 -3.99 1.03
N MET A 65 -4.20 -2.83 1.63
CA MET A 65 -5.12 -2.77 2.76
C MET A 65 -6.58 -2.85 2.29
N PRO A 66 -7.50 -3.38 3.09
CA PRO A 66 -8.92 -3.44 2.72
C PRO A 66 -9.51 -2.04 2.47
N GLU A 67 -9.08 -1.01 3.20
CA GLU A 67 -9.49 0.39 2.99
C GLU A 67 -9.11 0.95 1.60
N ASP A 68 -7.97 0.53 1.07
CA ASP A 68 -7.50 0.92 -0.25
C ASP A 68 -8.30 0.21 -1.37
N ARG A 69 -8.81 -1.00 -1.10
CA ARG A 69 -9.60 -1.77 -2.07
C ARG A 69 -10.88 -1.04 -2.47
N ASP A 70 -11.56 -0.43 -1.51
CA ASP A 70 -12.75 0.40 -1.77
C ASP A 70 -12.38 1.69 -2.53
N SER A 71 -11.19 2.23 -2.26
CA SER A 71 -10.67 3.43 -2.91
C SER A 71 -10.15 3.18 -4.34
N LEU A 72 -9.83 1.93 -4.69
CA LEU A 72 -9.27 1.56 -6.00
C LEU A 72 -10.15 2.04 -7.17
N GLY A 73 -11.47 1.90 -7.06
CA GLY A 73 -12.39 2.36 -8.10
C GLY A 73 -12.31 3.87 -8.34
N LYS A 74 -12.24 4.66 -7.26
CA LYS A 74 -12.13 6.12 -7.32
C LYS A 74 -10.78 6.53 -7.91
N ILE A 75 -9.70 5.89 -7.46
CA ILE A 75 -8.35 6.15 -7.96
C ILE A 75 -8.26 5.83 -9.45
N LEU A 76 -8.74 4.66 -9.88
CA LEU A 76 -8.78 4.29 -11.29
C LEU A 76 -9.50 5.31 -12.14
N HIS A 77 -10.64 5.83 -11.68
CA HIS A 77 -11.35 6.88 -12.42
C HIS A 77 -10.54 8.18 -12.55
N GLN A 78 -9.75 8.52 -11.53
CA GLN A 78 -8.92 9.72 -11.52
C GLN A 78 -7.65 9.58 -12.36
N VAL A 79 -6.94 8.45 -12.27
CA VAL A 79 -5.62 8.26 -12.88
C VAL A 79 -5.65 7.50 -14.20
N ALA A 80 -6.75 6.81 -14.52
CA ALA A 80 -6.86 5.92 -15.67
C ALA A 80 -8.10 6.22 -16.53
N ASN A 81 -8.02 5.90 -17.81
CA ASN A 81 -9.14 5.86 -18.73
C ASN A 81 -9.71 4.45 -18.76
N MET A 82 -11.02 4.32 -18.52
CA MET A 82 -11.72 3.04 -18.60
C MET A 82 -12.16 2.79 -20.05
N ASN A 83 -11.69 1.70 -20.63
CA ASN A 83 -12.14 1.24 -21.93
C ASN A 83 -13.43 0.42 -21.78
N GLY A 84 -14.54 0.96 -22.27
CA GLY A 84 -15.86 0.32 -22.18
C GLY A 84 -16.00 -0.96 -23.01
N LYS A 85 -15.10 -1.25 -23.95
CA LYS A 85 -15.15 -2.47 -24.77
C LYS A 85 -14.65 -3.70 -24.02
N ASP A 86 -13.53 -3.56 -23.31
CA ASP A 86 -12.83 -4.67 -22.66
C ASP A 86 -12.73 -4.55 -21.14
N ASN A 87 -13.30 -3.48 -20.58
CA ASN A 87 -13.21 -3.11 -19.17
C ASN A 87 -11.75 -3.03 -18.67
N SER A 88 -10.85 -2.63 -19.56
CA SER A 88 -9.44 -2.37 -19.27
C SER A 88 -9.26 -0.92 -18.87
N PHE A 89 -8.29 -0.68 -17.99
CA PHE A 89 -7.89 0.64 -17.54
C PHE A 89 -6.52 0.93 -18.16
N SER A 90 -6.39 2.07 -18.83
CA SER A 90 -5.14 2.60 -19.37
C SER A 90 -4.73 3.84 -18.60
N LEU A 91 -3.43 4.04 -18.37
CA LEU A 91 -2.97 5.24 -17.65
C LEU A 91 -3.30 6.50 -18.46
N LYS A 92 -3.79 7.55 -17.80
CA LYS A 92 -3.98 8.86 -18.44
C LYS A 92 -2.63 9.50 -18.77
N GLU A 93 -2.57 10.23 -19.87
CA GLU A 93 -1.33 10.85 -20.31
C GLU A 93 -0.77 11.85 -19.29
N ASP A 94 -1.66 12.60 -18.62
CA ASP A 94 -1.31 13.52 -17.53
C ASP A 94 -0.61 12.86 -16.34
N ARG A 95 -0.68 11.53 -16.21
CA ARG A 95 -0.10 10.77 -15.10
C ARG A 95 1.27 10.18 -15.43
N PHE A 96 1.73 10.27 -16.67
CA PHE A 96 3.08 9.81 -17.01
C PHE A 96 4.16 10.59 -16.25
N LYS A 97 3.91 11.86 -15.92
CA LYS A 97 4.80 12.67 -15.06
C LYS A 97 4.92 12.20 -13.61
N ASP A 98 3.95 11.43 -13.13
CA ASP A 98 3.93 10.88 -11.77
C ASP A 98 4.70 9.52 -11.69
N ILE A 99 5.23 9.02 -12.82
CA ILE A 99 5.98 7.74 -12.87
C ILE A 99 7.41 7.93 -12.35
N GLN A 100 7.83 7.01 -11.48
CA GLN A 100 9.16 6.98 -10.88
C GLN A 100 9.99 5.86 -11.54
N LYS A 101 11.12 6.22 -12.17
CA LYS A 101 12.05 5.23 -12.78
C LYS A 101 12.66 4.27 -11.75
N ASP A 102 12.86 4.73 -10.52
CA ASP A 102 13.39 3.94 -9.39
C ASP A 102 12.30 3.21 -8.58
N TRP A 103 11.17 2.92 -9.20
CA TRP A 103 10.11 2.19 -8.54
C TRP A 103 10.57 0.78 -8.14
N PRO A 104 10.39 0.37 -6.87
CA PRO A 104 10.89 -0.92 -6.39
C PRO A 104 10.18 -2.13 -7.00
N GLY A 105 9.06 -1.94 -7.69
CA GLY A 105 8.33 -2.98 -8.41
C GLY A 105 8.72 -3.13 -9.88
N TYR A 106 9.63 -2.30 -10.41
CA TYR A 106 10.07 -2.40 -11.80
C TYR A 106 11.33 -3.26 -11.91
N SER A 107 11.24 -4.28 -12.76
CA SER A 107 12.39 -4.97 -13.30
C SER A 107 13.11 -4.10 -14.33
N GLU A 108 14.34 -4.47 -14.70
CA GLU A 108 15.08 -3.79 -15.77
C GLU A 108 14.29 -3.73 -17.09
N VAL A 109 13.60 -4.82 -17.41
CA VAL A 109 12.71 -4.92 -18.57
C VAL A 109 11.54 -3.93 -18.48
N ASP A 110 10.96 -3.77 -17.29
CA ASP A 110 9.86 -2.83 -17.05
C ASP A 110 10.34 -1.39 -17.21
N ARG A 111 11.54 -1.07 -16.72
CA ARG A 111 12.16 0.25 -16.87
C ARG A 111 12.38 0.58 -18.34
N GLN A 112 12.90 -0.36 -19.13
CA GLN A 112 13.11 -0.14 -20.56
C GLN A 112 11.79 0.03 -21.33
N ALA A 113 10.75 -0.74 -20.97
CA ALA A 113 9.42 -0.57 -21.55
C ALA A 113 8.86 0.83 -21.25
N LEU A 114 9.02 1.33 -20.02
CA LEU A 114 8.59 2.68 -19.66
C LEU A 114 9.33 3.76 -20.42
N GLU A 115 10.63 3.60 -20.65
CA GLU A 115 11.37 4.59 -21.44
C GLU A 115 10.83 4.71 -22.86
N ILE A 116 10.42 3.60 -23.49
CA ILE A 116 9.78 3.62 -24.81
C ILE A 116 8.40 4.31 -24.76
N ILE A 117 7.62 4.05 -23.71
CA ILE A 117 6.29 4.62 -23.53
C ILE A 117 6.38 6.13 -23.24
N LEU A 118 7.37 6.56 -22.45
CA LEU A 118 7.62 7.94 -22.06
C LEU A 118 8.33 8.77 -23.14
N ALA A 119 8.97 8.12 -24.12
CA ALA A 119 9.63 8.78 -25.24
C ALA A 119 8.68 9.13 -26.40
N ARG A 120 7.40 8.78 -26.29
CA ARG A 120 6.34 9.19 -27.23
C ARG A 120 5.78 10.56 -26.89
#